data_AF-U2M5K9-F1
#
_entry.id   AF-U2M5K9-F1
#
_cell.length_a   1.000
_cell.length_b   1.000
_cell.length_c   1.000
_cell.angle_alpha   90.00
_cell.angle_beta   90.00
_cell.angle_gamma   90.00
#
_symmetry.space_group_name_H-M   'P 1'
#
loop_
_entity.id
_entity.type
_entity.pdbx_description
1 polymer ?
#
loop_
_entity_poly.entity_id
_entity_poly.type
_entity_poly.pdbx_seq_one_letter_code
_entity_poly.pdbx_strand_id
1 'polypeptide(L)'
;INVFIRGDTLHIIQRGMEESVVDITNWPHAQPTIERKLLRSVWHSSHNDSTGAHNEEDTTPIPFTGTISFKEISRTYSNGFLVRETNENGYSTYSYDGEYLAEKRTHNVDGSTSRTDYAYASTGRDVYLFKEWERTTEAVHDGKKHTEYDWEDWSNEKGTERITYHAPLGYGWYATTVYVDGVLEGSSLSQGKPGGKASQFTVEQSNLSLGASYASDDELPYSSLIDTEFPVVGADYLRVLTREIEWLNRKTQETVTVEIRARIRSGIPDIDHIVDFTERIRFEGHEYFLQSNTVELTPRLLRQTIKMVRWYG
;
A
#
# COMPACT_ATOMS: atom_id res chain seq x y z
N ILE A 1 -13.29 -11.46 -0.06
CA ILE A 1 -13.40 -12.38 1.10
C ILE A 1 -13.61 -11.52 2.34
N ASN A 2 -14.60 -11.83 3.17
CA ASN A 2 -14.83 -11.17 4.45
C ASN A 2 -14.22 -12.05 5.55
N VAL A 3 -13.49 -11.43 6.48
CA VAL A 3 -12.85 -12.13 7.61
C VAL A 3 -13.24 -11.41 8.89
N PHE A 4 -13.78 -12.14 9.86
CA PHE A 4 -14.19 -11.58 11.15
C PHE A 4 -14.02 -12.59 12.29
N ILE A 5 -13.93 -12.11 13.53
CA ILE A 5 -13.82 -12.95 14.73
C ILE A 5 -15.13 -12.88 15.50
N ARG A 6 -15.63 -14.03 15.96
CA ARG A 6 -16.78 -14.14 16.87
C ARG A 6 -16.41 -15.08 18.01
N GLY A 7 -16.45 -14.58 19.25
CA GLY A 7 -15.93 -15.34 20.38
C GLY A 7 -14.45 -15.65 20.20
N ASP A 8 -14.10 -16.93 20.18
CA ASP A 8 -12.75 -17.47 19.96
C ASP A 8 -12.51 -17.98 18.53
N THR A 9 -13.47 -17.83 17.63
CA THR A 9 -13.43 -18.41 16.28
C THR A 9 -13.24 -17.34 15.20
N LEU A 10 -12.28 -17.58 14.30
CA LEU A 10 -12.06 -16.79 13.08
C LEU A 10 -12.95 -17.33 11.96
N HIS A 11 -13.87 -16.51 11.47
CA HIS A 11 -14.74 -16.80 10.34
C HIS A 11 -14.17 -16.18 9.07
N ILE A 12 -14.07 -17.00 8.02
CA ILE A 12 -13.64 -16.59 6.68
C ILE A 12 -14.78 -16.95 5.73
N ILE A 13 -15.39 -15.94 5.11
CA ILE A 13 -16.52 -16.13 4.19
C ILE A 13 -16.18 -15.50 2.85
N GLN A 14 -16.34 -16.28 1.78
CA GLN A 14 -16.31 -15.74 0.43
C GLN A 14 -17.63 -15.00 0.16
N ARG A 15 -17.53 -13.73 -0.25
CA ARG A 15 -18.69 -12.90 -0.58
C ARG A 15 -19.48 -13.58 -1.71
N GLY A 16 -20.77 -13.79 -1.53
CA GLY A 16 -21.62 -14.60 -2.41
C GLY A 16 -22.00 -15.97 -1.85
N MET A 17 -21.36 -16.43 -0.77
CA MET A 17 -21.62 -17.72 -0.11
C MET A 17 -22.41 -17.57 1.20
N GLU A 18 -23.01 -16.41 1.47
CA GLU A 18 -23.84 -16.17 2.65
C GLU A 18 -25.15 -16.98 2.58
N GLU A 19 -25.43 -17.75 3.63
CA GLU A 19 -26.54 -18.72 3.67
C GLU A 19 -27.92 -18.07 3.90
N SER A 20 -27.95 -16.86 4.47
CA SER A 20 -29.18 -16.15 4.83
C SER A 20 -29.25 -14.76 4.18
N VAL A 21 -30.47 -14.20 4.19
CA VAL A 21 -30.74 -12.82 3.76
C VAL A 21 -31.57 -12.14 4.85
N VAL A 22 -31.09 -11.01 5.35
CA VAL A 22 -31.82 -10.15 6.29
C VAL A 22 -32.42 -8.95 5.56
N ASP A 23 -33.72 -8.71 5.72
CA ASP A 23 -34.39 -7.52 5.16
C ASP A 23 -34.47 -6.40 6.19
N ILE A 24 -33.73 -5.32 5.90
CA ILE A 24 -33.62 -4.16 6.79
C ILE A 24 -34.45 -2.97 6.29
N THR A 25 -35.23 -3.12 5.21
CA THR A 25 -35.96 -2.03 4.55
C THR A 25 -36.90 -1.29 5.52
N ASN A 26 -37.48 -2.00 6.47
CA ASN A 26 -38.43 -1.45 7.45
C ASN A 26 -37.80 -1.16 8.82
N TRP A 27 -36.48 -1.32 8.96
CA TRP A 27 -35.81 -1.03 10.22
C TRP A 27 -35.75 0.49 10.44
N PRO A 28 -35.84 0.99 11.68
CA PRO A 28 -35.65 2.41 11.96
C PRO A 28 -34.23 2.83 11.57
N HIS A 29 -34.08 3.64 10.52
CA HIS A 29 -32.78 4.13 10.07
C HIS A 29 -32.80 5.61 9.70
N ALA A 30 -31.64 6.24 9.71
CA ALA A 30 -31.44 7.57 9.14
C ALA A 30 -31.51 7.53 7.61
N GLN A 31 -31.56 8.70 6.97
CA GLN A 31 -31.53 8.78 5.50
C GLN A 31 -30.26 8.10 4.96
N PRO A 32 -30.39 7.13 4.03
CA PRO A 32 -29.24 6.43 3.48
C PRO A 32 -28.40 7.35 2.59
N THR A 33 -27.09 7.11 2.56
CA THR A 33 -26.17 7.73 1.60
C THR A 33 -25.85 6.72 0.50
N ILE A 34 -26.06 7.10 -0.76
CA ILE A 34 -25.89 6.21 -1.92
C ILE A 34 -24.78 6.77 -2.83
N GLU A 35 -23.76 5.96 -3.07
CA GLU A 35 -22.66 6.25 -4.00
C GLU A 35 -22.68 5.25 -5.14
N ARG A 36 -22.56 5.72 -6.38
CA ARG A 36 -22.52 4.88 -7.58
C ARG A 36 -21.26 5.16 -8.37
N LYS A 37 -20.58 4.10 -8.80
CA LYS A 37 -19.44 4.20 -9.73
C LYS A 37 -19.48 3.09 -10.76
N LEU A 38 -19.04 3.38 -11.97
CA LEU A 38 -18.86 2.38 -13.02
C LEU A 38 -17.54 1.63 -12.76
N LEU A 39 -17.60 0.30 -12.70
CA LEU A 39 -16.41 -0.54 -12.63
C LEU A 39 -15.98 -0.93 -14.04
N ARG A 40 -14.68 -0.82 -14.28
CA ARG A 40 -14.01 -1.35 -15.46
C ARG A 40 -12.98 -2.35 -14.97
N SER A 41 -13.24 -3.63 -15.23
CA SER A 41 -12.32 -4.73 -14.92
C SER A 41 -11.76 -5.21 -16.25
N VAL A 42 -10.52 -4.86 -16.54
CA VAL A 42 -9.85 -5.34 -17.75
C VAL A 42 -9.06 -6.58 -17.34
N TRP A 43 -9.27 -7.68 -18.06
CA TRP A 43 -8.55 -8.93 -17.83
C TRP A 43 -7.99 -9.41 -19.17
N HIS A 44 -6.72 -9.81 -19.20
CA HIS A 44 -6.08 -10.35 -20.39
C HIS A 44 -5.31 -11.61 -19.98
N SER A 45 -5.66 -12.77 -20.55
CA SER A 45 -4.98 -14.04 -20.24
C SER A 45 -4.62 -14.85 -21.49
N SER A 46 -4.23 -14.19 -22.58
CA SER A 46 -3.75 -14.91 -23.77
C SER A 46 -2.23 -14.80 -23.89
N HIS A 47 -1.54 -15.92 -23.67
CA HIS A 47 -0.30 -16.26 -24.35
C HIS A 47 -0.26 -17.77 -24.59
N ASN A 48 0.24 -18.19 -25.75
CA ASN A 48 -0.01 -19.50 -26.34
C ASN A 48 0.97 -20.62 -25.91
N ASP A 49 1.92 -20.40 -24.98
CA ASP A 49 3.01 -21.36 -24.76
C ASP A 49 3.42 -21.66 -23.30
N SER A 50 2.60 -21.37 -22.28
CA SER A 50 2.92 -21.81 -20.91
C SER A 50 1.70 -22.17 -20.07
N THR A 51 1.75 -23.34 -19.40
CA THR A 51 0.68 -23.86 -18.53
C THR A 51 0.71 -23.27 -17.13
N GLY A 52 0.72 -21.95 -17.02
CA GLY A 52 0.66 -21.18 -15.78
C GLY A 52 0.73 -19.69 -16.07
N ALA A 53 0.04 -18.85 -15.28
CA ALA A 53 0.17 -17.40 -15.40
C ALA A 53 1.59 -16.97 -15.04
N HIS A 54 2.40 -16.79 -16.06
CA HIS A 54 3.68 -16.11 -16.00
C HIS A 54 3.62 -15.00 -17.02
N ASN A 55 3.83 -13.78 -16.56
CA ASN A 55 4.12 -12.69 -17.45
C ASN A 55 5.62 -12.77 -17.77
N GLU A 56 5.96 -13.47 -18.83
CA GLU A 56 7.34 -13.46 -19.37
C GLU A 56 7.55 -12.32 -20.38
N GLU A 57 6.49 -11.57 -20.72
CA GLU A 57 6.69 -10.25 -21.31
C GLU A 57 7.07 -9.29 -20.20
N ASP A 58 8.14 -8.54 -20.42
CA ASP A 58 8.51 -7.42 -19.56
C ASP A 58 7.46 -6.30 -19.76
N THR A 59 6.25 -6.50 -19.23
CA THR A 59 5.19 -5.49 -19.19
C THR A 59 5.45 -4.47 -18.10
N THR A 60 6.59 -4.56 -17.41
CA THR A 60 7.02 -3.47 -16.55
C THR A 60 7.17 -2.25 -17.46
N PRO A 61 6.53 -1.12 -17.13
CA PRO A 61 6.70 0.08 -17.93
C PRO A 61 8.20 0.37 -17.98
N ILE A 62 8.73 0.65 -19.19
CA ILE A 62 10.15 0.98 -19.36
C ILE A 62 10.46 2.09 -18.36
N PRO A 63 11.27 1.80 -17.33
CA PRO A 63 11.24 2.63 -16.16
C PRO A 63 11.94 3.95 -16.47
N PHE A 64 11.33 5.05 -16.02
CA PHE A 64 11.73 6.38 -16.45
C PHE A 64 13.21 6.63 -16.16
N THR A 65 13.93 7.02 -17.20
CA THR A 65 15.31 7.49 -17.11
C THR A 65 15.37 8.90 -17.65
N GLY A 66 15.78 9.84 -16.81
CA GLY A 66 15.80 11.24 -17.17
C GLY A 66 15.76 12.15 -15.95
N THR A 67 15.91 13.45 -16.20
CA THR A 67 15.89 14.47 -15.16
C THR A 67 14.64 15.32 -15.30
N ILE A 68 13.92 15.46 -14.19
CA ILE A 68 12.75 16.33 -14.08
C ILE A 68 13.16 17.51 -13.20
N SER A 69 13.06 18.72 -13.76
CA SER A 69 13.47 19.94 -13.07
C SER A 69 12.33 20.96 -13.05
N PHE A 70 12.17 21.62 -11.91
CA PHE A 70 11.29 22.77 -11.74
C PHE A 70 12.01 23.82 -10.88
N LYS A 71 12.43 24.92 -11.51
CA LYS A 71 13.28 25.95 -10.90
C LYS A 71 14.58 25.33 -10.35
N GLU A 72 14.86 25.55 -9.07
CA GLU A 72 16.07 25.09 -8.36
C GLU A 72 15.96 23.64 -7.87
N ILE A 73 14.79 23.01 -8.04
CA ILE A 73 14.57 21.60 -7.68
C ILE A 73 14.74 20.73 -8.92
N SER A 74 15.58 19.69 -8.83
CA SER A 74 15.71 18.68 -9.87
C SER A 74 15.73 17.27 -9.28
N ARG A 75 15.21 16.30 -10.02
CA ARG A 75 15.23 14.87 -9.67
C ARG A 75 15.64 14.08 -10.90
N THR A 76 16.71 13.32 -10.79
CA THR A 76 17.23 12.45 -11.85
C THR A 76 16.95 11.02 -11.50
N TYR A 77 16.34 10.32 -12.44
CA TYR A 77 16.00 8.91 -12.32
C TYR A 77 16.83 8.09 -13.32
N SER A 78 17.19 6.89 -12.91
CA SER A 78 17.81 5.87 -13.77
C SER A 78 17.07 4.57 -13.57
N ASN A 79 16.51 4.03 -14.65
CA ASN A 79 15.66 2.86 -14.64
C ASN A 79 14.58 2.93 -13.54
N GLY A 80 13.92 4.08 -13.38
CA GLY A 80 12.85 4.30 -12.41
C GLY A 80 13.32 4.52 -10.96
N PHE A 81 14.59 4.30 -10.65
CA PHE A 81 15.16 4.62 -9.35
C PHE A 81 15.61 6.08 -9.30
N LEU A 82 15.27 6.78 -8.22
CA LEU A 82 15.77 8.14 -7.97
C LEU A 82 17.26 8.04 -7.64
N VAL A 83 18.15 8.50 -8.52
CA VAL A 83 19.61 8.42 -8.31
C VAL A 83 20.21 9.73 -7.83
N ARG A 84 19.55 10.84 -8.10
CA ARG A 84 20.00 12.17 -7.68
C ARG A 84 18.84 13.13 -7.53
N GLU A 85 18.91 14.00 -6.52
CA GLU A 85 18.04 15.16 -6.40
C GLU A 85 18.83 16.40 -6.02
N THR A 86 18.38 17.57 -6.45
CA THR A 86 18.90 18.88 -6.06
C THR A 86 17.73 19.71 -5.57
N ASN A 87 17.95 20.51 -4.53
CA ASN A 87 17.02 21.53 -4.05
C ASN A 87 17.80 22.79 -3.63
N GLU A 88 17.10 23.79 -3.10
CA GLU A 88 17.70 25.06 -2.67
C GLU A 88 18.74 24.89 -1.54
N ASN A 89 18.62 23.81 -0.76
CA ASN A 89 19.42 23.54 0.43
C ASN A 89 20.60 22.61 0.19
N GLY A 90 20.67 21.94 -0.96
CA GLY A 90 21.73 20.99 -1.25
C GLY A 90 21.38 19.99 -2.34
N TYR A 91 22.18 18.94 -2.42
CA TYR A 91 22.02 17.85 -3.37
C TYR A 91 22.12 16.51 -2.65
N SER A 92 21.35 15.53 -3.10
CA SER A 92 21.44 14.16 -2.62
C SER A 92 21.64 13.18 -3.77
N THR A 93 22.42 12.14 -3.52
CA THR A 93 22.63 11.01 -4.42
C THR A 93 22.24 9.72 -3.72
N TYR A 94 21.78 8.78 -4.53
CA TYR A 94 21.22 7.51 -4.08
C TYR A 94 21.86 6.40 -4.91
N SER A 95 22.34 5.36 -4.24
CA SER A 95 22.87 4.15 -4.89
C SER A 95 22.10 2.93 -4.44
N TYR A 96 21.98 1.95 -5.33
CA TYR A 96 21.14 0.77 -5.15
C TYR A 96 21.95 -0.50 -5.36
N ASP A 97 21.66 -1.53 -4.57
CA ASP A 97 22.10 -2.91 -4.79
C ASP A 97 20.87 -3.74 -5.22
N GLY A 98 20.79 -4.02 -6.52
CA GLY A 98 19.57 -4.51 -7.15
C GLY A 98 18.43 -3.50 -6.98
N GLU A 99 17.37 -3.91 -6.27
CA GLU A 99 16.18 -3.09 -6.02
C GLU A 99 16.19 -2.39 -4.65
N TYR A 100 17.26 -2.57 -3.87
CA TYR A 100 17.36 -2.06 -2.50
C TYR A 100 18.27 -0.84 -2.45
N LEU A 101 17.84 0.22 -1.76
CA LEU A 101 18.66 1.42 -1.58
C LEU A 101 19.86 1.06 -0.71
N ALA A 102 21.07 1.12 -1.25
CA ALA A 102 22.31 0.78 -0.54
C ALA A 102 22.91 1.98 0.18
N GLU A 103 22.85 3.17 -0.43
CA GLU A 103 23.45 4.38 0.12
C GLU A 103 22.65 5.62 -0.25
N LYS A 104 22.51 6.54 0.70
CA LYS A 104 22.08 7.91 0.46
C LYS A 104 23.18 8.86 0.92
N ARG A 105 23.56 9.80 0.06
CA ARG A 105 24.48 10.88 0.41
C ARG A 105 23.80 12.20 0.17
N THR A 106 23.77 13.06 1.15
CA THR A 106 23.27 14.44 1.06
C THR A 106 24.41 15.37 1.40
N HIS A 107 24.52 16.46 0.67
CA HIS A 107 25.44 17.52 1.01
C HIS A 107 24.80 18.86 0.77
N ASN A 108 24.85 19.64 1.83
CA ASN A 108 24.11 20.86 1.97
C ASN A 108 24.96 22.03 1.48
N VAL A 109 24.30 23.14 1.19
CA VAL A 109 24.97 24.38 0.73
C VAL A 109 25.86 25.03 1.79
N ASP A 110 25.66 24.66 3.06
CA ASP A 110 26.46 25.11 4.21
C ASP A 110 27.69 24.23 4.48
N GLY A 111 27.99 23.27 3.59
CA GLY A 111 29.13 22.34 3.69
C GLY A 111 28.91 21.18 4.68
N SER A 112 27.75 21.10 5.35
CA SER A 112 27.41 19.90 6.11
C SER A 112 27.05 18.75 5.16
N THR A 113 27.44 17.53 5.56
CA THR A 113 27.19 16.31 4.80
C THR A 113 26.43 15.31 5.64
N SER A 114 25.64 14.46 4.99
CA SER A 114 25.00 13.30 5.60
C SER A 114 25.20 12.10 4.69
N ARG A 115 25.67 11.00 5.24
CA ARG A 115 25.79 9.72 4.56
C ARG A 115 25.01 8.68 5.34
N THR A 116 24.12 7.96 4.66
CA THR A 116 23.41 6.82 5.23
C THR A 116 23.69 5.58 4.40
N ASP A 117 24.29 4.56 5.01
CA ASP A 117 24.47 3.23 4.43
C ASP A 117 23.39 2.28 4.98
N TYR A 118 22.75 1.55 4.08
CA TYR A 118 21.68 0.60 4.39
C TYR A 118 22.17 -0.82 4.14
N ALA A 119 22.14 -1.64 5.18
CA ALA A 119 22.51 -3.05 5.09
C ALA A 119 21.28 -3.93 5.29
N TYR A 120 21.06 -4.82 4.34
CA TYR A 120 19.95 -5.76 4.33
C TYR A 120 20.41 -7.16 4.74
N ALA A 121 19.52 -7.91 5.39
CA ALA A 121 19.74 -9.30 5.73
C ALA A 121 18.72 -10.19 5.02
N SER A 122 19.21 -11.27 4.41
CA SER A 122 18.39 -12.28 3.76
C SER A 122 18.05 -13.40 4.75
N THR A 123 16.77 -13.67 4.89
CA THR A 123 16.23 -14.94 5.38
C THR A 123 15.96 -15.85 4.19
N GLY A 124 15.81 -17.16 4.40
CA GLY A 124 15.65 -18.12 3.29
C GLY A 124 14.46 -17.89 2.33
N ARG A 125 13.54 -16.96 2.64
CA ARG A 125 12.41 -16.58 1.77
C ARG A 125 12.19 -15.07 1.66
N ASP A 126 12.98 -14.23 2.32
CA ASP A 126 12.72 -12.79 2.38
C ASP A 126 13.96 -11.95 2.75
N VAL A 127 14.01 -10.69 2.36
CA VAL A 127 15.11 -9.73 2.65
C VAL A 127 14.57 -8.55 3.44
N TYR A 128 15.14 -8.21 4.60
CA TYR A 128 14.72 -7.08 5.43
C TYR A 128 15.89 -6.11 5.71
N LEU A 129 15.58 -4.84 5.97
CA LEU A 129 16.61 -3.87 6.38
C LEU A 129 17.09 -4.23 7.79
N PHE A 130 18.38 -4.54 7.92
CA PHE A 130 18.98 -4.97 9.18
C PHE A 130 19.65 -3.80 9.91
N LYS A 131 20.31 -2.92 9.18
CA LYS A 131 21.09 -1.82 9.76
C LYS A 131 21.03 -0.59 8.88
N GLU A 132 20.82 0.56 9.51
CA GLU A 132 21.10 1.89 8.95
C GLU A 132 22.30 2.45 9.69
N TRP A 133 23.34 2.86 8.97
CA TRP A 133 24.45 3.61 9.54
C TRP A 133 24.44 5.00 8.92
N GLU A 134 24.19 6.01 9.73
CA GLU A 134 24.13 7.42 9.34
C GLU A 134 25.31 8.16 9.96
N ARG A 135 26.05 8.93 9.16
CA ARG A 135 27.07 9.88 9.61
C ARG A 135 26.73 11.25 9.09
N THR A 136 26.56 12.21 9.99
CA THR A 136 26.34 13.62 9.66
C THR A 136 27.55 14.45 10.09
N THR A 137 27.94 15.43 9.29
CA THR A 137 29.00 16.40 9.64
C THR A 137 28.41 17.76 9.97
N GLU A 138 29.12 18.55 10.78
CA GLU A 138 28.73 19.93 11.07
C GLU A 138 28.92 20.83 9.84
N ALA A 139 28.20 21.96 9.82
CA ALA A 139 28.34 22.98 8.76
C ALA A 139 29.75 23.59 8.74
N VAL A 140 30.23 23.94 7.55
CA VAL A 140 31.53 24.54 7.31
C VAL A 140 31.38 26.06 7.25
N HIS A 141 31.93 26.76 8.25
CA HIS A 141 31.81 28.21 8.39
C HIS A 141 32.97 28.98 7.72
N ASP A 142 33.18 28.75 6.43
CA ASP A 142 34.24 29.41 5.64
C ASP A 142 33.73 30.60 4.79
N GLY A 143 32.44 30.90 4.89
CA GLY A 143 31.79 32.01 4.18
C GLY A 143 31.55 31.76 2.69
N LYS A 144 31.77 30.53 2.22
CA LYS A 144 31.50 30.12 0.84
C LYS A 144 30.21 29.30 0.76
N LYS A 145 29.65 29.23 -0.44
CA LYS A 145 28.58 28.30 -0.77
C LYS A 145 29.23 27.02 -1.28
N HIS A 146 28.92 25.90 -0.63
CA HIS A 146 29.48 24.61 -0.99
C HIS A 146 28.60 23.88 -2.01
N THR A 147 29.21 22.99 -2.79
CA THR A 147 28.66 22.34 -3.99
C THR A 147 29.00 20.85 -4.03
N GLU A 148 28.55 20.15 -5.07
CA GLU A 148 28.81 18.72 -5.26
C GLU A 148 30.22 18.27 -5.54
N TYR A 149 31.10 19.24 -5.75
CA TYR A 149 32.48 18.98 -6.10
C TYR A 149 33.43 19.24 -4.92
N ASP A 150 32.92 19.73 -3.79
CA ASP A 150 33.68 20.07 -2.59
C ASP A 150 33.89 18.81 -1.72
N TRP A 151 34.67 17.86 -2.26
CA TRP A 151 34.87 16.54 -1.66
C TRP A 151 35.53 16.58 -0.26
N GLU A 152 36.19 17.68 0.10
CA GLU A 152 36.82 17.89 1.41
C GLU A 152 35.79 17.96 2.55
N ASP A 153 34.54 18.37 2.27
CA ASP A 153 33.47 18.49 3.27
C ASP A 153 33.10 17.14 3.92
N TRP A 154 33.30 16.04 3.17
CA TRP A 154 33.10 14.67 3.66
C TRP A 154 34.15 14.23 4.68
N SER A 155 35.30 14.92 4.73
CA SER A 155 36.40 14.59 5.65
C SER A 155 36.31 15.29 7.00
N ASN A 156 35.26 16.06 7.25
CA ASN A 156 35.07 16.76 8.52
C ASN A 156 35.05 15.76 9.70
N GLU A 157 36.00 15.96 10.62
CA GLU A 157 36.16 15.13 11.81
C GLU A 157 35.01 15.32 12.81
N LYS A 158 34.37 16.51 12.80
CA LYS A 158 33.23 16.82 13.66
C LYS A 158 31.93 16.35 13.00
N GLY A 159 31.33 15.37 13.63
CA GLY A 159 30.08 14.78 13.18
C GLY A 159 29.45 13.87 14.22
N THR A 160 28.24 13.42 13.92
CA THR A 160 27.48 12.49 14.73
C THR A 160 27.28 11.20 13.94
N GLU A 161 27.52 10.07 14.60
CA GLU A 161 27.23 8.75 14.04
C GLU A 161 25.98 8.17 14.68
N ARG A 162 24.98 7.85 13.86
CA ARG A 162 23.74 7.22 14.29
C ARG A 162 23.62 5.84 13.65
N ILE A 163 23.43 4.81 14.48
CA ILE A 163 23.24 3.44 14.02
C ILE A 163 21.85 2.97 14.44
N THR A 164 21.03 2.60 13.47
CA THR A 164 19.74 1.96 13.72
C THR A 164 19.84 0.49 13.36
N TYR A 165 19.53 -0.40 14.29
CA TYR A 165 19.39 -1.83 14.04
C TYR A 165 17.92 -2.21 14.01
N HIS A 166 17.57 -3.13 13.11
CA HIS A 166 16.28 -3.78 13.10
C HIS A 166 16.45 -5.29 13.24
N ALA A 167 15.80 -5.86 14.25
CA ALA A 167 15.84 -7.28 14.54
C ALA A 167 14.42 -7.88 14.44
N PRO A 168 14.21 -8.91 13.61
CA PRO A 168 12.94 -9.62 13.61
C PRO A 168 12.77 -10.41 14.90
N LEU A 169 11.64 -10.23 15.59
CA LEU A 169 11.27 -10.99 16.80
C LEU A 169 10.26 -12.11 16.51
N GLY A 170 9.85 -12.26 15.25
CA GLY A 170 8.83 -13.23 14.82
C GLY A 170 7.42 -12.64 14.79
N TYR A 171 6.49 -13.35 14.14
CA TYR A 171 5.08 -12.93 14.00
C TYR A 171 4.88 -11.51 13.43
N GLY A 172 5.81 -11.03 12.59
CA GLY A 172 5.75 -9.69 11.98
C GLY A 172 6.18 -8.55 12.90
N TRP A 173 6.72 -8.86 14.08
CA TRP A 173 7.27 -7.88 15.01
C TRP A 173 8.76 -7.64 14.77
N TYR A 174 9.16 -6.37 14.86
CA TYR A 174 10.54 -5.92 14.73
C TYR A 174 10.93 -5.04 15.90
N ALA A 175 12.03 -5.40 16.57
CA ALA A 175 12.69 -4.50 17.50
C ALA A 175 13.58 -3.55 16.71
N THR A 176 13.49 -2.27 17.02
CA THR A 176 14.39 -1.24 16.49
C THR A 176 15.19 -0.65 17.63
N THR A 177 16.50 -0.56 17.47
CA THR A 177 17.41 0.00 18.47
C THR A 177 18.28 1.06 17.82
N VAL A 178 18.35 2.24 18.44
CA VAL A 178 19.09 3.40 17.93
C VAL A 178 20.24 3.73 18.86
N TYR A 179 21.43 3.79 18.30
CA TYR A 179 22.64 4.28 18.95
C TYR A 179 23.05 5.60 18.32
N VAL A 180 23.46 6.58 19.12
CA VAL A 180 24.08 7.82 18.66
C VAL A 180 25.44 7.95 19.36
N ASP A 181 26.50 8.07 18.57
CA ASP A 181 27.90 8.11 19.03
C ASP A 181 28.25 6.95 20.00
N GLY A 182 27.69 5.77 19.72
CA GLY A 182 27.85 4.56 20.53
C GLY A 182 26.98 4.47 21.78
N VAL A 183 26.20 5.51 22.11
CA VAL A 183 25.28 5.55 23.25
C VAL A 183 23.88 5.14 22.82
N LEU A 184 23.22 4.28 23.60
CA LEU A 184 21.84 3.90 23.35
C LEU A 184 20.91 5.09 23.59
N GLU A 185 20.26 5.58 22.54
CA GLU A 185 19.30 6.69 22.59
C GLU A 185 17.86 6.19 22.72
N GLY A 186 17.56 5.03 22.12
CA GLY A 186 16.18 4.54 22.14
C GLY A 186 16.03 3.12 21.64
N SER A 187 14.91 2.52 22.02
CA SER A 187 14.46 1.25 21.47
C SER A 187 12.94 1.28 21.33
N SER A 188 12.44 0.70 20.25
CA SER A 188 11.02 0.59 19.97
C SER A 188 10.68 -0.79 19.43
N LEU A 189 9.41 -1.15 19.56
CA LEU A 189 8.85 -2.37 19.00
C LEU A 189 7.75 -1.94 18.03
N SER A 190 7.85 -2.38 16.78
CA SER A 190 6.85 -2.08 15.77
C SER A 190 6.43 -3.34 15.03
N GLN A 191 5.22 -3.31 14.50
CA GLN A 191 4.72 -4.34 13.60
C GLN A 191 4.87 -3.83 12.16
N GLY A 192 5.37 -4.69 11.28
CA GLY A 192 5.65 -4.32 9.89
C GLY A 192 7.14 -4.30 9.57
N LYS A 193 7.46 -4.67 8.34
CA LYS A 193 8.83 -4.92 7.88
C LYS A 193 9.56 -3.60 7.61
N PRO A 194 10.72 -3.34 8.26
CA PRO A 194 11.53 -2.17 7.97
C PRO A 194 12.23 -2.31 6.62
N GLY A 195 12.30 -1.19 5.89
CA GLY A 195 12.93 -1.10 4.56
C GLY A 195 12.31 -2.04 3.51
N GLY A 196 11.00 -2.27 3.58
CA GLY A 196 10.27 -2.98 2.53
C GLY A 196 10.44 -2.29 1.17
N LYS A 197 10.42 -3.08 0.09
CA LYS A 197 10.34 -2.56 -1.28
C LYS A 197 9.14 -1.61 -1.36
N ALA A 198 9.30 -0.46 -2.03
CA ALA A 198 8.13 0.32 -2.43
C ALA A 198 7.23 -0.61 -3.26
N SER A 199 5.92 -0.64 -2.97
CA SER A 199 4.98 -1.48 -3.73
C SER A 199 5.16 -1.18 -5.21
N GLN A 200 5.26 -2.23 -6.03
CA GLN A 200 5.42 -2.11 -7.48
C GLN A 200 4.35 -1.19 -8.09
N PHE A 201 3.11 -1.28 -7.61
CA PHE A 201 2.02 -0.35 -7.95
C PHE A 201 2.36 1.12 -7.67
N THR A 202 2.98 1.43 -6.53
CA THR A 202 3.38 2.81 -6.18
C THR A 202 4.52 3.30 -7.07
N VAL A 203 5.46 2.42 -7.40
CA VAL A 203 6.58 2.72 -8.31
C VAL A 203 6.07 2.95 -9.74
N GLU A 204 5.17 2.09 -10.24
CA GLU A 204 4.59 2.17 -11.58
C GLU A 204 3.67 3.38 -11.76
N GLN A 205 2.79 3.67 -10.79
CA GLN A 205 1.97 4.89 -10.80
C GLN A 205 2.83 6.16 -10.81
N SER A 206 3.89 6.18 -9.99
CA SER A 206 4.86 7.27 -10.01
C SER A 206 5.52 7.37 -11.38
N ASN A 207 6.04 6.28 -11.94
CA ASN A 207 6.74 6.27 -13.23
C ASN A 207 5.83 6.71 -14.40
N LEU A 208 4.58 6.23 -14.45
CA LEU A 208 3.59 6.64 -15.47
C LEU A 208 3.25 8.13 -15.35
N SER A 209 3.10 8.65 -14.13
CA SER A 209 2.85 10.07 -13.90
C SER A 209 4.01 10.97 -14.33
N LEU A 210 5.23 10.41 -14.39
CA LEU A 210 6.47 11.09 -14.77
C LEU A 210 6.83 10.90 -16.25
N GLY A 211 5.95 10.28 -17.05
CA GLY A 211 6.11 10.15 -18.49
C GLY A 211 6.73 8.83 -18.98
N ALA A 212 6.83 7.81 -18.11
CA ALA A 212 7.09 6.46 -18.57
C ALA A 212 5.96 5.99 -19.50
N SER A 213 6.34 5.32 -20.58
CA SER A 213 5.40 4.74 -21.56
C SER A 213 5.62 3.25 -21.65
N TYR A 214 4.53 2.49 -21.73
CA TYR A 214 4.61 1.10 -22.18
C TYR A 214 5.16 1.06 -23.61
N ALA A 215 5.95 0.04 -23.94
CA ALA A 215 6.51 -0.13 -25.28
C ALA A 215 5.38 -0.12 -26.31
N SER A 216 5.35 0.89 -27.18
CA SER A 216 4.32 1.03 -28.20
C SER A 216 4.61 0.10 -29.37
N ASP A 217 4.06 -1.11 -29.31
CA ASP A 217 3.63 -1.80 -30.53
C ASP A 217 2.12 -1.58 -30.68
N ASP A 218 1.65 -1.33 -31.90
CA ASP A 218 0.26 -1.02 -32.26
C ASP A 218 -0.73 -2.19 -32.04
N GLU A 219 -0.37 -3.14 -31.17
CA GLU A 219 -1.18 -4.25 -30.66
C GLU A 219 -1.09 -4.35 -29.12
N LEU A 220 -1.08 -3.24 -28.38
CA LEU A 220 -1.07 -3.34 -26.92
C LEU A 220 -2.44 -3.74 -26.34
N PRO A 221 -2.54 -4.86 -25.59
CA PRO A 221 -3.74 -5.21 -24.88
C PRO A 221 -3.91 -4.27 -23.68
N TYR A 222 -5.13 -3.76 -23.54
CA TYR A 222 -5.56 -2.83 -22.51
C TYR A 222 -5.06 -3.21 -21.09
N SER A 223 -4.38 -2.28 -20.40
CA SER A 223 -3.89 -2.47 -19.04
C SER A 223 -5.02 -2.38 -17.99
N SER A 224 -4.94 -3.25 -16.97
CA SER A 224 -5.92 -3.34 -15.88
C SER A 224 -5.60 -2.39 -14.74
N LEU A 225 -6.63 -1.73 -14.20
CA LEU A 225 -6.57 -0.76 -13.09
C LEU A 225 -6.52 -1.40 -11.70
N ILE A 226 -6.39 -2.73 -11.60
CA ILE A 226 -6.37 -3.48 -10.35
C ILE A 226 -5.16 -4.42 -10.38
N ASP A 227 -4.27 -4.26 -9.40
CA ASP A 227 -3.19 -5.20 -9.10
C ASP A 227 -3.81 -6.59 -8.83
N THR A 228 -3.50 -7.55 -9.69
CA THR A 228 -4.10 -8.90 -9.70
C THR A 228 -3.06 -10.00 -9.61
N GLU A 229 -1.90 -9.72 -8.99
CA GLU A 229 -0.93 -10.77 -8.66
C GLU A 229 -1.44 -11.65 -7.51
N PHE A 230 -2.22 -12.67 -7.87
CA PHE A 230 -2.53 -13.79 -7.00
C PHE A 230 -1.79 -15.03 -7.52
N PRO A 231 -1.04 -15.76 -6.68
CA PRO A 231 -0.36 -16.98 -7.12
C PRO A 231 -1.40 -18.06 -7.44
N VAL A 232 -1.72 -18.20 -8.72
CA VAL A 232 -2.69 -19.17 -9.24
C VAL A 232 -1.94 -20.24 -10.01
N VAL A 233 -1.92 -21.45 -9.46
CA VAL A 233 -1.32 -22.62 -10.12
C VAL A 233 -2.41 -23.36 -10.91
N GLY A 234 -2.26 -23.45 -12.23
CA GLY A 234 -3.09 -24.27 -13.11
C GLY A 234 -4.02 -23.49 -14.05
N ALA A 235 -3.99 -23.83 -15.35
CA ALA A 235 -4.73 -23.16 -16.42
C ALA A 235 -6.26 -23.23 -16.25
N ASP A 236 -6.78 -24.32 -15.67
CA ASP A 236 -8.21 -24.45 -15.40
C ASP A 236 -8.70 -23.48 -14.33
N TYR A 237 -7.91 -23.26 -13.28
CA TYR A 237 -8.26 -22.32 -12.20
C TYR A 237 -8.13 -20.87 -12.65
N LEU A 238 -7.12 -20.57 -13.48
CA LEU A 238 -6.98 -19.27 -14.13
C LEU A 238 -8.22 -18.94 -14.97
N ARG A 239 -8.66 -19.86 -15.84
CA ARG A 239 -9.86 -19.66 -16.67
C ARG A 239 -11.12 -19.42 -15.84
N VAL A 240 -11.23 -20.06 -14.67
CA VAL A 240 -12.30 -19.79 -13.71
C VAL A 240 -12.18 -18.37 -13.17
N LEU A 241 -11.01 -17.95 -12.69
CA LEU A 241 -10.80 -16.60 -12.16
C LEU A 241 -11.01 -15.50 -13.20
N THR A 242 -10.52 -15.70 -14.44
CA THR A 242 -10.81 -14.84 -15.59
C THR A 242 -12.30 -14.58 -15.72
N ARG A 243 -13.10 -15.66 -15.75
CA ARG A 243 -14.56 -15.58 -15.87
C ARG A 243 -15.21 -14.90 -14.67
N GLU A 244 -14.71 -15.18 -13.47
CA GLU A 244 -15.16 -14.59 -12.20
C GLU A 244 -14.75 -13.11 -12.02
N ILE A 245 -13.81 -12.59 -12.83
CA ILE A 245 -13.40 -11.17 -12.81
C ILE A 245 -14.06 -10.40 -13.95
N GLU A 246 -14.17 -11.01 -15.13
CA GLU A 246 -14.78 -10.38 -16.31
C GLU A 246 -16.23 -9.97 -16.09
N TRP A 247 -17.00 -10.70 -15.28
CA TRP A 247 -18.41 -10.33 -15.03
C TRP A 247 -18.57 -8.99 -14.31
N LEU A 248 -17.54 -8.51 -13.60
CA LEU A 248 -17.54 -7.18 -12.96
C LEU A 248 -17.26 -6.05 -13.95
N ASN A 249 -16.76 -6.36 -15.14
CA ASN A 249 -16.48 -5.36 -16.16
C ASN A 249 -17.77 -4.70 -16.63
N ARG A 250 -17.79 -3.37 -16.64
CA ARG A 250 -18.95 -2.52 -16.98
C ARG A 250 -20.14 -2.63 -16.03
N LYS A 251 -19.97 -3.27 -14.87
CA LYS A 251 -21.00 -3.24 -13.82
C LYS A 251 -20.96 -1.89 -13.10
N THR A 252 -22.12 -1.37 -12.75
CA THR A 252 -22.27 -0.29 -11.79
C THR A 252 -22.14 -0.86 -10.39
N GLN A 253 -21.11 -0.43 -9.66
CA GLN A 253 -21.03 -0.66 -8.23
C GLN A 253 -21.84 0.43 -7.52
N GLU A 254 -22.82 0.00 -6.73
CA GLU A 254 -23.56 0.87 -5.83
C GLU A 254 -23.21 0.53 -4.39
N THR A 255 -22.83 1.56 -3.64
CA THR A 255 -22.47 1.47 -2.23
C THR A 255 -23.48 2.29 -1.44
N VAL A 256 -24.15 1.65 -0.49
CA VAL A 256 -25.16 2.29 0.36
C VAL A 256 -24.67 2.27 1.80
N THR A 257 -24.69 3.43 2.44
CA THR A 257 -24.40 3.57 3.87
C THR A 257 -25.68 3.90 4.61
N VAL A 258 -26.03 3.09 5.62
CA VAL A 258 -27.27 3.23 6.40
C VAL A 258 -26.90 3.25 7.88
N GLU A 259 -27.49 4.18 8.63
CA GLU A 259 -27.40 4.19 10.09
C GLU A 259 -28.74 3.73 10.69
N ILE A 260 -28.78 2.49 11.15
CA ILE A 260 -29.91 1.91 11.87
C ILE A 260 -29.90 2.39 13.31
N ARG A 261 -31.07 2.81 13.82
CA ARG A 261 -31.31 3.37 15.15
C ARG A 261 -32.48 2.66 15.83
N ALA A 262 -32.21 1.53 16.47
CA ALA A 262 -33.18 0.82 17.30
C ALA A 262 -33.23 1.42 18.70
N ARG A 263 -34.40 1.88 19.15
CA ARG A 263 -34.58 2.33 20.54
C ARG A 263 -34.60 1.12 21.47
N ILE A 264 -34.14 1.30 22.70
CA ILE A 264 -34.22 0.26 23.74
C ILE A 264 -35.29 0.64 24.75
N ARG A 265 -36.25 -0.27 24.96
CA ARG A 265 -37.33 -0.11 25.93
C ARG A 265 -37.26 -1.28 26.90
N SER A 266 -37.15 -0.98 28.20
CA SER A 266 -37.06 -2.00 29.25
C SER A 266 -35.94 -3.03 29.02
N GLY A 267 -34.81 -2.59 28.45
CA GLY A 267 -33.65 -3.44 28.16
C GLY A 267 -33.73 -4.25 26.85
N ILE A 268 -34.82 -4.14 26.10
CA ILE A 268 -35.02 -4.85 24.82
C ILE A 268 -34.96 -3.84 23.68
N PRO A 269 -34.07 -4.01 22.68
CA PRO A 269 -34.05 -3.18 21.49
C PRO A 269 -35.27 -3.44 20.60
N ASP A 270 -35.75 -2.39 19.92
CA ASP A 270 -36.83 -2.46 18.92
C ASP A 270 -36.45 -3.32 17.69
N ILE A 271 -35.17 -3.69 17.56
CA ILE A 271 -34.62 -4.66 16.60
C ILE A 271 -33.77 -5.66 17.39
N ASP A 272 -34.05 -6.94 17.22
CA ASP A 272 -33.42 -8.07 17.91
C ASP A 272 -32.22 -8.68 17.13
N HIS A 273 -31.82 -8.08 16.01
CA HIS A 273 -30.77 -8.59 15.13
C HIS A 273 -29.65 -7.59 14.85
N ILE A 274 -28.41 -8.08 14.87
CA ILE A 274 -27.21 -7.35 14.43
C ILE A 274 -26.77 -7.93 13.10
N VAL A 275 -26.72 -7.09 12.07
CA VAL A 275 -26.30 -7.50 10.74
C VAL A 275 -24.83 -7.88 10.76
N ASP A 276 -24.47 -9.02 10.20
CA ASP A 276 -23.08 -9.46 10.17
C ASP A 276 -22.66 -10.01 8.79
N PHE A 277 -21.40 -10.42 8.67
CA PHE A 277 -20.81 -10.87 7.41
C PHE A 277 -21.26 -12.27 6.97
N THR A 278 -22.10 -12.97 7.75
CA THR A 278 -22.66 -14.28 7.39
C THR A 278 -23.92 -14.18 6.54
N GLU A 279 -24.44 -12.98 6.35
CA GLU A 279 -25.75 -12.74 5.74
C GLU A 279 -25.66 -11.72 4.59
N ARG A 280 -26.53 -11.89 3.60
CA ARG A 280 -26.84 -10.84 2.63
C ARG A 280 -27.87 -9.88 3.20
N ILE A 281 -27.86 -8.64 2.71
CA ILE A 281 -28.74 -7.57 3.20
C ILE A 281 -29.71 -7.20 2.08
N ARG A 282 -31.01 -7.29 2.34
CA ARG A 282 -32.04 -6.74 1.47
C ARG A 282 -32.43 -5.35 1.96
N PHE A 283 -32.35 -4.38 1.05
CA PHE A 283 -32.73 -2.99 1.28
C PHE A 283 -33.42 -2.42 0.04
N GLU A 284 -34.63 -1.87 0.21
CA GLU A 284 -35.42 -1.27 -0.87
C GLU A 284 -35.60 -2.20 -2.09
N GLY A 285 -35.82 -3.49 -1.84
CA GLY A 285 -36.04 -4.50 -2.88
C GLY A 285 -34.76 -4.97 -3.59
N HIS A 286 -33.59 -4.60 -3.09
CA HIS A 286 -32.30 -4.98 -3.66
C HIS A 286 -31.43 -5.70 -2.64
N GLU A 287 -30.69 -6.70 -3.10
CA GLU A 287 -29.75 -7.44 -2.27
C GLU A 287 -28.34 -6.84 -2.39
N TYR A 288 -27.70 -6.69 -1.24
CA TYR A 288 -26.37 -6.14 -1.05
C TYR A 288 -25.53 -7.07 -0.19
N PHE A 289 -24.22 -6.96 -0.34
CA PHE A 289 -23.24 -7.61 0.50
C PHE A 289 -22.74 -6.64 1.56
N LEU A 290 -22.56 -7.11 2.79
CA LEU A 290 -21.97 -6.29 3.85
C LEU A 290 -20.49 -6.01 3.55
N GLN A 291 -20.13 -4.73 3.56
CA GLN A 291 -18.75 -4.25 3.46
C GLN A 291 -18.16 -3.92 4.84
N SER A 292 -18.96 -3.30 5.71
CA SER A 292 -18.58 -3.02 7.10
C SER A 292 -19.83 -2.79 7.96
N ASN A 293 -19.76 -3.18 9.23
CA ASN A 293 -20.74 -2.80 10.25
C ASN A 293 -20.02 -2.27 11.49
N THR A 294 -20.44 -1.10 11.99
CA THR A 294 -20.03 -0.58 13.30
C THR A 294 -21.24 -0.57 14.21
N VAL A 295 -21.17 -1.29 15.33
CA VAL A 295 -22.27 -1.42 16.29
C VAL A 295 -21.93 -0.67 17.57
N GLU A 296 -22.88 0.12 18.06
CA GLU A 296 -22.81 0.79 19.35
C GLU A 296 -24.09 0.53 20.14
N LEU A 297 -23.90 0.10 21.39
CA LEU A 297 -25.00 -0.19 22.31
C LEU A 297 -24.92 0.77 23.50
N THR A 298 -26.00 1.49 23.73
CA THR A 298 -26.22 2.31 24.93
C THR A 298 -27.48 1.83 25.66
N PRO A 299 -27.74 2.23 26.92
CA PRO A 299 -28.97 1.83 27.61
C PRO A 299 -30.28 2.25 26.93
N ARG A 300 -30.22 3.16 25.95
CA ARG A 300 -31.41 3.73 25.29
C ARG A 300 -31.46 3.49 23.78
N LEU A 301 -30.35 3.08 23.17
CA LEU A 301 -30.20 2.99 21.72
C LEU A 301 -29.21 1.89 21.33
N LEU A 302 -29.61 1.05 20.40
CA LEU A 302 -28.74 0.21 19.57
C LEU A 302 -28.56 0.92 18.22
N ARG A 303 -27.33 1.30 17.92
CA ARG A 303 -26.93 1.95 16.66
C ARG A 303 -26.08 0.99 15.84
N GLN A 304 -26.42 0.84 14.56
CA GLN A 304 -25.60 0.09 13.59
C GLN A 304 -25.34 0.98 12.38
N THR A 305 -24.08 1.26 12.09
CA THR A 305 -23.66 1.95 10.86
C THR A 305 -23.15 0.91 9.88
N ILE A 306 -23.98 0.56 8.92
CA ILE A 306 -23.67 -0.44 7.91
C ILE A 306 -23.30 0.21 6.58
N LYS A 307 -22.30 -0.36 5.93
CA LYS A 307 -21.93 -0.06 4.55
C LYS A 307 -22.13 -1.33 3.74
N MET A 308 -22.94 -1.26 2.70
CA MET A 308 -23.32 -2.40 1.87
C MET A 308 -23.10 -2.09 0.40
N VAL A 309 -22.80 -3.13 -0.39
CA VAL A 309 -22.40 -2.98 -1.79
C VAL A 309 -23.12 -3.99 -2.68
N ARG A 310 -23.49 -3.56 -3.89
CA ARG A 310 -23.98 -4.43 -4.95
C ARG A 310 -23.39 -4.04 -6.30
N TRP A 311 -23.49 -4.95 -7.27
CA TRP A 311 -23.08 -4.74 -8.66
C TRP A 311 -24.25 -5.09 -9.59
N TYR A 312 -24.56 -4.20 -10.52
CA TYR A 312 -25.63 -4.41 -11.50
C TYR A 312 -25.28 -3.72 -12.83
N GLY A 313 -26.00 -4.04 -13.90
CA GLY A 313 -25.76 -3.49 -15.24
C GLY A 313 -25.42 -4.56 -16.26
#